data_AF-A0A4R8RKN0-F1
#
_entry.id   AF-A0A4R8RKN0-F1
#
_cell.length_a   1.000
_cell.length_b   1.000
_cell.length_c   1.000
_cell.angle_alpha   90.00
_cell.angle_beta   90.00
_cell.angle_gamma   90.00
#
_symmetry.space_group_name_H-M   'P 1'
#
loop_
_entity.id
_entity.type
_entity.pdbx_description
1 polymer ?
#
loop_
_entity_poly.entity_id
_entity_poly.type
_entity_poly.pdbx_seq_one_letter_code
_entity_poly.pdbx_strand_id
1 'polypeptide(L)'
;MPAGRWPVLVAVLLLAAGCSFFDSRQRDDWRAHTAADSAQLTVDAALRDIDPCGFVDATSIKSTIPRAISYGYTEGFDRCTLRLGAFDGAFPSDVSATIGFDIAPERVEPPADSMEINGIAVTHELGPTSNRGWCRYVFNLGAVDLPGVSSRGAAADLMRRVRLTVVASLSRDPGPGDPVYPCKEAVAIATGAAQIRSKQLPLKSNWSDPCSLLADLRDFAGYRPSGDDGIRTDLYGCWFSAGPPGDKKADGVQLTLRPLDPHEPDSSSYGEQRHSVVEQRDGVELHVSTVTRTYDKPFCEVYVFLGKDYPPTYFAPGTSRPDDVRVPAAVLRGTSPCDDIKAVAVAAHKKFGQS
;
A
#
# COMPACT_ATOMS: atom_id res chain seq x y z
N MET A 1 69.05 -35.60 58.48
CA MET A 1 67.71 -36.20 58.58
C MET A 1 66.67 -35.11 58.33
N PRO A 2 65.52 -35.40 57.71
CA PRO A 2 65.22 -35.85 56.34
C PRO A 2 64.66 -34.66 55.50
N ALA A 3 64.86 -34.57 54.18
CA ALA A 3 64.14 -35.25 53.07
C ALA A 3 62.63 -34.90 52.94
N GLY A 4 62.27 -34.33 51.78
CA GLY A 4 60.90 -34.19 51.27
C GLY A 4 60.87 -33.26 50.05
N ARG A 5 61.26 -33.73 48.86
CA ARG A 5 60.42 -34.33 47.78
C ARG A 5 59.36 -33.39 47.19
N TRP A 6 59.55 -33.06 45.91
CA TRP A 6 58.63 -32.42 44.95
C TRP A 6 57.27 -33.17 44.79
N PRO A 7 56.27 -32.55 44.12
CA PRO A 7 56.20 -32.70 42.67
C PRO A 7 55.96 -31.39 41.90
N VAL A 8 56.51 -31.43 40.68
CA VAL A 8 56.27 -30.63 39.49
C VAL A 8 54.78 -30.64 39.12
N LEU A 9 54.23 -29.47 38.75
CA LEU A 9 53.06 -29.38 37.89
C LEU A 9 53.38 -28.44 36.73
N VAL A 10 53.75 -29.08 35.61
CA VAL A 10 53.69 -28.53 34.27
C VAL A 10 52.22 -28.41 33.89
N ALA A 11 51.76 -27.22 33.49
CA ALA A 11 50.49 -27.07 32.78
C ALA A 11 50.58 -25.89 31.78
N VAL A 12 51.08 -26.24 30.60
CA VAL A 12 50.54 -25.90 29.27
C VAL A 12 50.09 -24.44 29.02
N LEU A 13 50.89 -23.76 28.20
CA LEU A 13 50.47 -22.70 27.29
C LEU A 13 49.22 -23.12 26.49
N LEU A 14 48.10 -22.43 26.69
CA LEU A 14 47.04 -22.34 25.69
C LEU A 14 46.71 -20.86 25.47
N LEU A 15 47.16 -20.38 24.31
CA LEU A 15 46.60 -19.24 23.60
C LEU A 15 45.08 -19.47 23.47
N ALA A 16 44.29 -18.62 24.12
CA ALA A 16 42.91 -18.39 23.72
C ALA A 16 42.72 -16.87 23.58
N ALA A 17 43.19 -16.36 22.44
CA ALA A 17 42.51 -15.24 21.80
C ALA A 17 41.08 -15.70 21.53
N GLY A 18 40.19 -15.44 22.49
CA GLY A 18 38.77 -15.66 22.36
C GLY A 18 38.21 -14.62 21.40
N CYS A 19 38.25 -14.94 20.11
CA CYS A 19 37.35 -14.38 19.13
C CYS A 19 35.92 -14.58 19.62
N SER A 20 35.32 -13.58 20.26
CA SER A 20 33.86 -13.45 20.34
C SER A 20 33.37 -12.79 19.05
N PHE A 21 33.66 -13.44 17.92
CA PHE A 21 33.04 -13.20 16.64
C PHE A 21 32.14 -14.40 16.39
N PHE A 22 30.89 -14.13 15.98
CA PHE A 22 29.85 -15.08 15.59
C PHE A 22 28.98 -15.67 16.72
N ASP A 23 28.06 -14.86 17.23
CA ASP A 23 26.66 -15.29 17.26
C ASP A 23 25.92 -14.61 16.10
N SER A 24 26.13 -15.16 14.90
CA SER A 24 25.49 -14.73 13.66
C SER A 24 24.03 -15.16 13.65
N ARG A 25 23.18 -14.36 14.27
CA ARG A 25 21.78 -14.14 13.90
C ARG A 25 21.25 -12.84 14.48
N GLN A 26 22.11 -11.83 14.57
CA GLN A 26 21.63 -10.46 14.50
C GLN A 26 21.10 -10.32 13.07
N ARG A 27 19.80 -10.59 12.87
CA ARG A 27 19.08 -10.21 11.64
C ARG A 27 19.49 -8.76 11.41
N ASP A 28 20.22 -8.48 10.33
CA ASP A 28 20.52 -7.11 9.93
C ASP A 28 19.21 -6.34 10.00
N ASP A 29 19.17 -5.28 10.80
CA ASP A 29 17.96 -4.48 10.95
C ASP A 29 17.73 -3.78 9.61
N TRP A 30 16.92 -4.43 8.78
CA TRP A 30 16.66 -4.02 7.41
C TRP A 30 16.27 -2.53 7.34
N ARG A 31 15.69 -1.97 8.41
CA ARG A 31 15.34 -0.55 8.56
C ARG A 31 16.51 0.42 8.32
N ALA A 32 17.75 -0.02 8.52
CA ALA A 32 18.94 0.80 8.25
C ALA A 32 19.33 0.86 6.77
N HIS A 33 18.76 -0.01 5.92
CA HIS A 33 19.13 -0.16 4.51
C HIS A 33 18.24 0.65 3.57
N THR A 34 17.94 1.90 3.93
CA THR A 34 17.17 2.82 3.11
C THR A 34 17.69 4.25 3.19
N ALA A 35 17.44 5.02 2.13
CA ALA A 35 17.70 6.45 2.08
C ALA A 35 16.42 7.27 2.35
N ALA A 36 15.29 6.60 2.65
CA ALA A 36 14.04 7.26 2.95
C ALA A 36 14.13 8.05 4.27
N ASP A 37 13.44 9.18 4.31
CA ASP A 37 13.37 10.02 5.50
C ASP A 37 12.70 9.27 6.67
N SER A 38 13.30 9.34 7.86
CA SER A 38 12.81 8.62 9.04
C SER A 38 11.42 9.07 9.51
N ALA A 39 11.06 10.34 9.30
CA ALA A 39 9.74 10.85 9.62
C ALA A 39 8.70 10.31 8.63
N GLN A 40 9.06 10.22 7.35
CA GLN A 40 8.22 9.56 6.33
C GLN A 40 7.95 8.10 6.68
N LEU A 41 8.98 7.32 7.02
CA LEU A 41 8.83 5.92 7.40
C LEU A 41 7.92 5.74 8.63
N THR A 42 7.99 6.67 9.58
CA THR A 42 7.14 6.68 10.78
C THR A 42 5.69 6.96 10.42
N VAL A 43 5.44 7.94 9.54
CA VAL A 43 4.11 8.28 9.02
C VAL A 43 3.52 7.11 8.24
N ASP A 44 4.28 6.49 7.34
CA ASP A 44 3.83 5.35 6.53
C ASP A 44 3.47 4.16 7.42
N ALA A 45 4.27 3.88 8.46
CA ALA A 45 3.95 2.85 9.44
C ALA A 45 2.64 3.15 10.16
N ALA A 46 2.44 4.37 10.64
CA ALA A 46 1.21 4.77 11.34
C ALA A 46 -0.02 4.70 10.42
N LEU A 47 0.10 5.11 9.16
CA LEU A 47 -0.98 5.05 8.18
C LEU A 47 -1.41 3.62 7.83
N ARG A 48 -0.47 2.66 7.83
CA ARG A 48 -0.78 1.24 7.62
C ARG A 48 -1.64 0.62 8.71
N ASP A 49 -1.68 1.21 9.90
CA ASP A 49 -2.55 0.76 10.99
C ASP A 49 -3.98 1.32 10.86
N ILE A 50 -4.22 2.26 9.94
CA ILE A 50 -5.53 2.88 9.74
C ILE A 50 -6.31 2.10 8.70
N ASP A 51 -7.58 1.85 8.98
CA ASP A 51 -8.48 1.18 8.05
C ASP A 51 -9.22 2.18 7.15
N PRO A 52 -8.87 2.32 5.85
CA PRO A 52 -9.62 3.19 4.94
C PRO A 52 -11.06 2.73 4.72
N CYS A 53 -11.35 1.42 4.77
CA CYS A 53 -12.71 0.91 4.63
C CYS A 53 -13.55 1.08 5.90
N GLY A 54 -12.91 1.23 7.05
CA GLY A 54 -13.57 1.54 8.31
C GLY A 54 -14.20 2.93 8.37
N PHE A 55 -13.89 3.82 7.41
CA PHE A 55 -14.54 5.12 7.22
C PHE A 55 -15.80 5.08 6.36
N VAL A 56 -16.19 3.90 5.83
CA VAL A 56 -17.42 3.76 5.04
C VAL A 56 -18.62 3.72 5.99
N ASP A 57 -19.40 4.80 6.04
CA ASP A 57 -20.71 4.79 6.71
C ASP A 57 -21.75 4.10 5.80
N ALA A 58 -21.86 2.78 5.95
CA ALA A 58 -22.70 1.97 5.08
C ALA A 58 -24.19 2.36 5.12
N THR A 59 -24.67 2.76 6.30
CA THR A 59 -26.08 3.16 6.49
C THR A 59 -26.36 4.51 5.84
N SER A 60 -25.52 5.51 6.09
CA SER A 60 -25.63 6.83 5.46
C SER A 60 -25.53 6.73 3.93
N ILE A 61 -24.54 6.00 3.42
CA ILE A 61 -24.35 5.83 1.98
C ILE A 61 -25.54 5.13 1.34
N LYS A 62 -26.07 4.05 1.92
CA LYS A 62 -27.24 3.37 1.34
C LYS A 62 -28.49 4.25 1.33
N SER A 63 -28.66 5.10 2.34
CA SER A 63 -29.78 6.04 2.40
C SER A 63 -29.65 7.18 1.38
N THR A 64 -28.44 7.68 1.15
CA THR A 64 -28.17 8.85 0.30
C THR A 64 -27.92 8.47 -1.17
N ILE A 65 -27.36 7.29 -1.38
CA ILE A 65 -26.99 6.71 -2.67
C ILE A 65 -27.61 5.30 -2.74
N PRO A 66 -28.93 5.18 -2.98
CA PRO A 66 -29.62 3.88 -2.96
C PRO A 66 -29.07 2.85 -3.94
N ARG A 67 -28.45 3.31 -5.03
CA ARG A 67 -27.80 2.51 -6.07
C ARG A 67 -26.41 1.97 -5.71
N ALA A 68 -25.86 2.33 -4.53
CA ALA A 68 -24.59 1.80 -4.07
C ALA A 68 -24.61 0.26 -4.01
N ILE A 69 -23.54 -0.35 -4.54
CA ILE A 69 -23.42 -1.79 -4.78
C ILE A 69 -22.55 -2.44 -3.71
N SER A 70 -21.28 -2.05 -3.65
CA SER A 70 -20.30 -2.65 -2.74
C SER A 70 -19.13 -1.73 -2.43
N TYR A 71 -18.34 -2.10 -1.41
CA TYR A 71 -17.06 -1.48 -1.10
C TYR A 71 -16.04 -2.50 -0.61
N GLY A 72 -14.75 -2.23 -0.81
CA GLY A 72 -13.65 -3.08 -0.34
C GLY A 72 -12.28 -2.49 -0.65
N TYR A 73 -11.24 -3.14 -0.14
CA TYR A 73 -9.86 -2.73 -0.40
C TYR A 73 -9.50 -2.89 -1.88
N THR A 74 -8.78 -1.91 -2.42
CA THR A 74 -8.28 -1.89 -3.80
C THR A 74 -6.97 -1.11 -3.88
N GLU A 75 -6.14 -1.34 -4.91
CA GLU A 75 -4.92 -0.53 -5.16
C GLU A 75 -4.05 -0.37 -3.90
N GLY A 76 -3.56 -1.49 -3.37
CA GLY A 76 -2.96 -1.56 -2.03
C GLY A 76 -4.03 -1.81 -0.95
N PHE A 77 -3.61 -2.07 0.28
CA PHE A 77 -4.54 -2.21 1.42
C PHE A 77 -4.86 -0.85 2.08
N ASP A 78 -4.41 0.23 1.49
CA ASP A 78 -4.49 1.62 1.96
C ASP A 78 -5.56 2.46 1.25
N ARG A 79 -6.30 1.87 0.31
CA ARG A 79 -7.49 2.48 -0.29
C ARG A 79 -8.71 1.59 -0.18
N CYS A 80 -9.86 2.21 0.02
CA CYS A 80 -11.16 1.56 -0.07
C CYS A 80 -11.90 2.10 -1.29
N THR A 81 -12.28 1.23 -2.22
CA THR A 81 -13.12 1.61 -3.36
C THR A 81 -14.56 1.22 -3.12
N LEU A 82 -15.46 2.15 -3.42
CA LEU A 82 -16.89 2.00 -3.43
C LEU A 82 -17.38 1.97 -4.88
N ARG A 83 -18.19 0.96 -5.20
CA ARG A 83 -18.93 0.87 -6.48
C ARG A 83 -20.34 1.41 -6.24
N LEU A 84 -20.65 2.54 -6.86
CA LEU A 84 -21.88 3.26 -6.62
C LEU A 84 -22.95 3.03 -7.71
N GLY A 85 -22.61 2.32 -8.78
CA GLY A 85 -23.52 2.02 -9.89
C GLY A 85 -23.71 3.20 -10.86
N ALA A 86 -24.71 3.09 -11.72
CA ALA A 86 -24.98 4.06 -12.78
C ALA A 86 -25.20 5.47 -12.24
N PHE A 87 -24.59 6.47 -12.86
CA PHE A 87 -24.70 7.87 -12.48
C PHE A 87 -26.13 8.39 -12.73
N ASP A 88 -26.73 8.97 -11.70
CA ASP A 88 -28.05 9.60 -11.79
C ASP A 88 -27.91 10.99 -12.46
N GLY A 89 -27.72 11.00 -13.78
CA GLY A 89 -27.55 12.21 -14.58
C GLY A 89 -27.77 11.99 -16.07
N ALA A 90 -27.61 13.06 -16.86
CA ALA A 90 -27.82 13.02 -18.31
C ALA A 90 -26.72 12.24 -19.08
N PHE A 91 -25.64 11.86 -18.39
CA PHE A 91 -24.50 11.16 -18.97
C PHE A 91 -24.43 9.72 -18.46
N PRO A 92 -24.62 8.71 -19.32
CA PRO A 92 -24.59 7.30 -18.93
C PRO A 92 -23.15 6.85 -18.64
N SER A 93 -22.80 6.81 -17.35
CA SER A 93 -21.54 6.29 -16.82
C SER A 93 -21.78 5.66 -15.46
N ASP A 94 -20.97 4.67 -15.07
CA ASP A 94 -20.92 4.24 -13.68
C ASP A 94 -20.11 5.24 -12.85
N VAL A 95 -20.38 5.25 -11.54
CA VAL A 95 -19.61 5.99 -10.54
C VAL A 95 -18.86 5.02 -9.64
N SER A 96 -17.57 5.28 -9.47
CA SER A 96 -16.76 4.74 -8.40
C SER A 96 -16.34 5.86 -7.44
N ALA A 97 -16.07 5.52 -6.20
CA ALA A 97 -15.42 6.44 -5.27
C ALA A 97 -14.30 5.75 -4.51
N THR A 98 -13.25 6.47 -4.18
CA THR A 98 -12.11 5.96 -3.41
C THR A 98 -11.95 6.77 -2.13
N ILE A 99 -11.71 6.06 -1.03
CA ILE A 99 -11.25 6.62 0.25
C ILE A 99 -9.79 6.21 0.42
N GLY A 100 -8.92 7.18 0.70
CA GLY A 100 -7.51 6.93 0.97
C GLY A 100 -6.86 8.08 1.72
N PHE A 101 -5.53 8.13 1.69
CA PHE A 101 -4.75 9.14 2.39
C PHE A 101 -3.84 9.90 1.42
N ASP A 102 -3.60 11.17 1.74
CA ASP A 102 -2.55 11.97 1.12
C ASP A 102 -1.95 12.94 2.16
N ILE A 103 -0.93 13.69 1.75
CA ILE A 103 -0.40 14.80 2.54
C ILE A 103 -0.72 16.12 1.87
N ALA A 104 -1.27 17.05 2.65
CA ALA A 104 -1.55 18.41 2.22
C ALA A 104 -0.27 19.07 1.66
N PRO A 105 -0.31 19.65 0.44
CA PRO A 105 0.83 20.39 -0.10
C PRO A 105 1.17 21.58 0.79
N GLU A 106 2.42 22.06 0.72
CA GLU A 106 2.85 23.23 1.51
C GLU A 106 2.09 24.52 1.12
N ARG A 107 1.59 24.56 -0.12
CA ARG A 107 0.68 25.60 -0.60
C ARG A 107 -0.65 24.96 -0.93
N VAL A 108 -1.67 25.34 -0.19
CA VAL A 108 -3.04 24.88 -0.39
C VAL A 108 -3.79 26.00 -1.11
N GLU A 109 -4.35 25.71 -2.28
CA GLU A 109 -5.29 26.62 -2.91
C GLU A 109 -6.51 26.80 -2.00
N PRO A 110 -7.16 27.97 -1.99
CA PRO A 110 -8.38 28.15 -1.21
C PRO A 110 -9.40 27.08 -1.61
N PRO A 111 -10.03 26.39 -0.63
CA PRO A 111 -11.01 25.36 -0.95
C PRO A 111 -12.18 25.98 -1.72
N ALA A 112 -12.72 25.24 -2.69
CA ALA A 112 -13.86 25.71 -3.49
C ALA A 112 -15.10 25.90 -2.60
N ASP A 113 -15.27 25.00 -1.63
CA ASP A 113 -16.25 25.07 -0.57
C ASP A 113 -15.77 24.27 0.64
N SER A 114 -16.35 24.57 1.81
CA SER A 114 -16.06 23.86 3.05
C SER A 114 -17.30 23.74 3.90
N MET A 115 -17.40 22.63 4.62
CA MET A 115 -18.41 22.39 5.65
C MET A 115 -17.76 21.79 6.89
N GLU A 116 -18.39 22.01 8.04
CA GLU A 116 -17.89 21.51 9.32
C GLU A 116 -18.76 20.36 9.82
N ILE A 117 -18.12 19.23 10.14
CA ILE A 117 -18.75 18.03 10.69
C ILE A 117 -18.12 17.75 12.05
N ASN A 118 -18.82 18.07 13.14
CA ASN A 118 -18.34 17.85 14.51
C ASN A 118 -16.91 18.42 14.75
N GLY A 119 -16.64 19.64 14.28
CA GLY A 119 -15.31 20.27 14.39
C GLY A 119 -14.28 19.83 13.33
N ILE A 120 -14.64 18.94 12.40
CA ILE A 120 -13.79 18.54 11.27
C ILE A 120 -14.22 19.32 10.03
N ALA A 121 -13.33 20.16 9.50
CA ALA A 121 -13.54 20.86 8.24
C ALA A 121 -13.36 19.89 7.06
N VAL A 122 -14.45 19.58 6.37
CA VAL A 122 -14.47 18.87 5.10
C VAL A 122 -14.43 19.91 4.00
N THR A 123 -13.47 19.79 3.09
CA THR A 123 -13.16 20.78 2.07
C THR A 123 -13.19 20.16 0.69
N HIS A 124 -13.82 20.84 -0.25
CA HIS A 124 -13.74 20.50 -1.66
C HIS A 124 -12.46 21.08 -2.24
N GLU A 125 -11.60 20.21 -2.76
CA GLU A 125 -10.37 20.61 -3.41
C GLU A 125 -10.42 20.30 -4.90
N LEU A 126 -10.19 21.33 -5.71
CA LEU A 126 -10.01 21.21 -7.14
C LEU A 126 -8.59 20.70 -7.41
N GLY A 127 -8.45 19.66 -8.24
CA GLY A 127 -7.14 19.22 -8.71
C GLY A 127 -6.50 20.21 -9.69
N PRO A 128 -5.18 20.14 -9.90
CA PRO A 128 -4.40 21.06 -10.74
C PRO A 128 -4.62 20.88 -12.25
N THR A 129 -5.35 19.86 -12.68
CA THR A 129 -5.66 19.58 -14.10
C THR A 129 -7.17 19.41 -14.27
N SER A 130 -7.68 19.67 -15.48
CA SER A 130 -9.09 19.53 -15.88
C SER A 130 -9.84 18.43 -15.09
N ASN A 131 -10.60 18.82 -14.05
CA ASN A 131 -11.20 17.91 -13.08
C ASN A 131 -12.42 17.11 -13.62
N ARG A 132 -12.52 16.93 -14.94
CA ARG A 132 -13.70 16.41 -15.63
C ARG A 132 -14.06 15.02 -15.14
N GLY A 133 -15.34 14.84 -14.80
CA GLY A 133 -15.86 13.56 -14.37
C GLY A 133 -15.38 13.10 -13.00
N TRP A 134 -14.71 13.92 -12.19
CA TRP A 134 -14.38 13.58 -10.81
C TRP A 134 -14.58 14.72 -9.82
N CYS A 135 -14.76 14.37 -8.55
CA CYS A 135 -14.95 15.32 -7.47
C CYS A 135 -14.23 14.85 -6.21
N ARG A 136 -13.52 15.75 -5.52
CA ARG A 136 -12.65 15.40 -4.40
C ARG A 136 -12.90 16.23 -3.16
N TYR A 137 -13.16 15.54 -2.06
CA TYR A 137 -13.29 16.14 -0.75
C TYR A 137 -12.21 15.59 0.18
N VAL A 138 -11.65 16.46 1.01
CA VAL A 138 -10.61 16.10 1.98
C VAL A 138 -10.89 16.69 3.34
N PHE A 139 -10.36 16.04 4.38
CA PHE A 139 -10.23 16.63 5.71
C PHE A 139 -8.96 16.14 6.39
N ASN A 140 -8.41 16.97 7.28
CA ASN A 140 -7.24 16.59 8.06
C ASN A 140 -7.57 15.43 9.00
N LEU A 141 -6.76 14.37 8.94
CA LEU A 141 -7.01 13.16 9.70
C LEU A 141 -6.79 13.40 11.20
N GLY A 142 -5.96 14.37 11.60
CA GLY A 142 -5.75 14.73 13.00
C GLY A 142 -5.23 13.57 13.85
N ALA A 143 -4.42 12.69 13.27
CA ALA A 143 -3.96 11.43 13.87
C ALA A 143 -2.57 11.54 14.52
N VAL A 144 -2.24 12.70 15.09
CA VAL A 144 -0.92 12.98 15.70
C VAL A 144 -0.65 12.16 16.96
N ASP A 145 -1.70 11.62 17.58
CA ASP A 145 -1.62 10.81 18.80
C ASP A 145 -1.66 9.29 18.52
N LEU A 146 -1.48 8.88 17.26
CA LEU A 146 -1.37 7.46 16.92
C LEU A 146 -0.15 6.82 17.62
N PRO A 147 -0.28 5.58 18.14
CA PRO A 147 0.85 4.85 18.70
C PRO A 147 2.02 4.79 17.69
N GLY A 148 3.21 5.15 18.13
CA GLY A 148 4.42 5.14 17.30
C GLY A 148 4.77 6.48 16.64
N VAL A 149 3.86 7.45 16.60
CA VAL A 149 4.17 8.83 16.19
C VAL A 149 4.45 9.64 17.47
N SER A 150 5.66 10.18 17.62
CA SER A 150 5.93 11.13 18.70
C SER A 150 5.09 12.39 18.50
N SER A 151 4.49 12.94 19.55
CA SER A 151 3.68 14.18 19.48
C SER A 151 4.47 15.45 19.13
N ARG A 152 5.78 15.32 18.87
CA ARG A 152 6.73 16.38 18.52
C ARG A 152 7.71 15.89 17.45
N GLY A 153 8.23 16.82 16.65
CA GLY A 153 9.25 16.55 15.63
C GLY A 153 8.69 16.41 14.21
N ALA A 154 9.57 16.14 13.25
CA ALA A 154 9.23 16.12 11.83
C ALA A 154 8.09 15.14 11.47
N ALA A 155 8.04 13.97 12.13
CA ALA A 155 6.95 13.00 11.92
C ALA A 155 5.59 13.55 12.39
N ALA A 156 5.57 14.27 13.51
CA ALA A 156 4.34 14.91 14.00
C ALA A 156 3.86 15.99 13.02
N ASP A 157 4.78 16.79 12.47
CA ASP A 157 4.46 17.85 11.52
C ASP A 157 3.94 17.29 10.18
N LEU A 158 4.50 16.17 9.71
CA LEU A 158 3.95 15.44 8.57
C LEU A 158 2.58 14.85 8.89
N MET A 159 2.40 14.19 10.04
CA MET A 159 1.11 13.62 10.44
C MET A 159 0.00 14.66 10.58
N ARG A 160 0.32 15.91 10.96
CA ARG A 160 -0.67 17.01 10.98
C ARG A 160 -1.21 17.36 9.59
N ARG A 161 -0.41 17.12 8.56
CA ARG A 161 -0.76 17.39 7.16
C ARG A 161 -1.41 16.19 6.47
N VAL A 162 -1.42 15.02 7.11
CA VAL A 162 -2.12 13.85 6.57
C VAL A 162 -3.62 14.15 6.51
N ARG A 163 -4.18 13.95 5.32
CA ARG A 163 -5.61 14.09 5.06
C ARG A 163 -6.20 12.74 4.69
N LEU A 164 -7.45 12.55 5.06
CA LEU A 164 -8.30 11.58 4.39
C LEU A 164 -8.82 12.23 3.12
N THR A 165 -8.69 11.52 2.00
CA THR A 165 -9.19 11.95 0.69
C THR A 165 -10.32 11.05 0.23
N VAL A 166 -11.40 11.66 -0.24
CA VAL A 166 -12.51 11.00 -0.92
C VAL A 166 -12.58 11.51 -2.34
N VAL A 167 -12.46 10.63 -3.33
CA VAL A 167 -12.55 10.98 -4.75
C VAL A 167 -13.65 10.15 -5.38
N ALA A 168 -14.71 10.78 -5.87
CA ALA A 168 -15.68 10.11 -6.74
C ALA A 168 -15.36 10.40 -8.20
N SER A 169 -15.47 9.41 -9.07
CA SER A 169 -15.17 9.51 -10.50
C SER A 169 -16.17 8.76 -11.36
N LEU A 170 -16.41 9.29 -12.56
CA LEU A 170 -17.13 8.64 -13.63
C LEU A 170 -16.19 7.68 -14.37
N SER A 171 -16.67 6.48 -14.70
CA SER A 171 -15.93 5.51 -15.53
C SER A 171 -15.69 5.99 -16.97
N ARG A 172 -16.40 7.03 -17.43
CA ARG A 172 -16.25 7.63 -18.76
C ARG A 172 -15.96 9.13 -18.62
N ASP A 173 -14.98 9.64 -19.36
CA ASP A 173 -14.74 11.09 -19.45
C ASP A 173 -15.94 11.74 -20.14
N PRO A 174 -16.65 12.69 -19.50
CA PRO A 174 -17.74 13.42 -20.13
C PRO A 174 -17.29 14.30 -21.31
N GLY A 175 -15.99 14.53 -21.47
CA GLY A 175 -15.44 15.35 -22.54
C GLY A 175 -15.47 16.85 -22.23
N PRO A 176 -14.81 17.68 -23.05
CA PRO A 176 -14.76 19.13 -22.83
C PRO A 176 -16.13 19.77 -23.06
N GLY A 177 -16.59 20.59 -22.10
CA GLY A 177 -17.81 21.42 -22.24
C GLY A 177 -19.00 20.96 -21.39
N ASP A 178 -19.01 19.71 -20.91
CA ASP A 178 -20.08 19.16 -20.08
C ASP A 178 -19.63 19.08 -18.61
N PRO A 179 -20.15 19.95 -17.71
CA PRO A 179 -19.76 19.98 -16.30
C PRO A 179 -20.49 18.87 -15.52
N VAL A 180 -20.16 17.62 -15.81
CA VAL A 180 -20.74 16.45 -15.12
C VAL A 180 -19.75 15.92 -14.09
N TYR A 181 -20.14 15.97 -12.81
CA TYR A 181 -19.30 15.55 -11.69
C TYR A 181 -20.11 14.81 -10.63
N PRO A 182 -19.58 13.72 -10.05
CA PRO A 182 -20.23 12.98 -8.97
C PRO A 182 -19.98 13.63 -7.59
N CYS A 183 -20.17 14.95 -7.48
CA CYS A 183 -19.89 15.68 -6.24
C CYS A 183 -20.87 15.37 -5.10
N LYS A 184 -22.12 15.03 -5.43
CA LYS A 184 -23.12 14.62 -4.43
C LYS A 184 -22.71 13.32 -3.75
N GLU A 185 -22.14 12.40 -4.50
CA GLU A 185 -21.61 11.14 -4.01
C GLU A 185 -20.36 11.37 -3.16
N ALA A 186 -19.40 12.15 -3.67
CA ALA A 186 -18.16 12.44 -2.97
C ALA A 186 -18.41 13.12 -1.62
N VAL A 187 -19.28 14.14 -1.57
CA VAL A 187 -19.58 14.88 -0.34
C VAL A 187 -20.32 14.02 0.68
N ALA A 188 -21.24 13.15 0.24
CA ALA A 188 -21.96 12.25 1.13
C ALA A 188 -21.01 11.25 1.80
N ILE A 189 -20.08 10.68 1.03
CA ILE A 189 -19.07 9.75 1.53
C ILE A 189 -18.10 10.47 2.47
N ALA A 190 -17.59 11.65 2.09
CA ALA A 190 -16.67 12.42 2.91
C ALA A 190 -17.30 12.88 4.23
N THR A 191 -18.58 13.26 4.20
CA THR A 191 -19.34 13.61 5.41
C THR A 191 -19.49 12.42 6.34
N GLY A 192 -19.86 11.23 5.82
CA GLY A 192 -19.93 10.00 6.62
C GLY A 192 -18.57 9.61 7.21
N ALA A 193 -17.50 9.70 6.42
CA ALA A 193 -16.14 9.46 6.87
C ALA A 193 -15.72 10.43 7.99
N ALA A 194 -16.05 11.72 7.87
CA ALA A 194 -15.78 12.72 8.92
C ALA A 194 -16.60 12.43 10.19
N GLN A 195 -17.86 12.00 10.07
CA GLN A 195 -18.68 11.59 11.22
C GLN A 195 -18.06 10.41 11.96
N ILE A 196 -17.61 9.38 11.25
CA ILE A 196 -16.89 8.25 11.85
C ILE A 196 -15.62 8.74 12.53
N ARG A 197 -14.81 9.54 11.81
CA ARG A 197 -13.55 10.09 12.33
C ARG A 197 -13.74 10.88 13.62
N SER A 198 -14.80 11.67 13.71
CA SER A 198 -15.10 12.50 14.89
C SER A 198 -15.35 11.67 16.16
N LYS A 199 -15.76 10.40 16.00
CA LYS A 199 -16.01 9.47 17.11
C LYS A 199 -14.80 8.60 17.40
N GLN A 200 -14.14 8.10 16.36
CA GLN A 200 -12.98 7.21 16.48
C GLN A 200 -12.15 7.21 15.21
N LEU A 201 -10.89 6.79 15.33
CA LEU A 201 -10.08 6.46 14.18
C LEU A 201 -10.24 4.95 13.88
N PRO A 202 -10.73 4.55 12.71
CA PRO A 202 -10.79 3.14 12.33
C PRO A 202 -9.39 2.56 12.19
N LEU A 203 -9.13 1.48 12.92
CA LEU A 203 -7.84 0.79 12.92
C LEU A 203 -7.99 -0.62 12.34
N LYS A 204 -6.96 -1.09 11.65
CA LYS A 204 -6.81 -2.48 11.22
C LYS A 204 -5.56 -3.07 11.85
N SER A 205 -5.58 -4.38 12.09
CA SER A 205 -4.45 -5.12 12.63
C SER A 205 -3.79 -6.00 11.56
N ASN A 206 -2.52 -6.34 11.78
CA ASN A 206 -1.82 -7.47 11.16
C ASN A 206 -1.46 -7.36 9.67
N TRP A 207 -1.18 -6.14 9.18
CA TRP A 207 -0.59 -5.99 7.84
C TRP A 207 0.92 -5.71 7.94
N SER A 208 1.71 -6.63 7.40
CA SER A 208 3.17 -6.56 7.45
C SER A 208 3.73 -5.46 6.57
N ASP A 209 4.86 -4.88 6.99
CA ASP A 209 5.63 -3.95 6.17
C ASP A 209 6.22 -4.70 4.94
N PRO A 210 5.88 -4.33 3.70
CA PRO A 210 6.43 -4.98 2.51
C PRO A 210 7.96 -4.90 2.47
N CYS A 211 8.54 -3.79 2.93
CA CYS A 211 9.98 -3.57 2.90
C CYS A 211 10.75 -4.46 3.87
N SER A 212 10.07 -5.03 4.87
CA SER A 212 10.67 -6.02 5.76
C SER A 212 11.15 -7.26 5.01
N LEU A 213 10.68 -7.52 3.79
CA LEU A 213 11.14 -8.64 2.96
C LEU A 213 12.64 -8.59 2.67
N LEU A 214 13.27 -7.40 2.67
CA LEU A 214 14.71 -7.25 2.39
C LEU A 214 15.58 -8.20 3.24
N ALA A 215 15.21 -8.41 4.52
CA ALA A 215 15.94 -9.30 5.42
C ALA A 215 15.99 -10.78 4.97
N ASP A 216 15.12 -11.17 4.04
CA ASP A 216 15.02 -12.53 3.49
C ASP A 216 15.49 -12.61 2.02
N LEU A 217 15.92 -11.48 1.43
CA LEU A 217 16.43 -11.41 0.05
C LEU A 217 17.95 -11.53 0.00
N ARG A 218 18.45 -12.18 -1.05
CA ARG A 218 19.88 -12.22 -1.39
C ARG A 218 20.15 -11.25 -2.53
N ASP A 219 21.35 -10.69 -2.57
CA ASP A 219 21.82 -9.83 -3.66
C ASP A 219 21.12 -8.46 -3.77
N PHE A 220 20.31 -8.10 -2.77
CA PHE A 220 19.76 -6.75 -2.60
C PHE A 220 20.46 -6.06 -1.43
N ALA A 221 20.95 -4.83 -1.66
CA ALA A 221 21.72 -4.06 -0.67
C ALA A 221 20.87 -3.02 0.07
N GLY A 222 19.69 -2.68 -0.45
CA GLY A 222 18.78 -1.76 0.21
C GLY A 222 17.39 -1.71 -0.40
N TYR A 223 16.56 -0.85 0.18
CA TYR A 223 15.17 -0.67 -0.24
C TYR A 223 14.75 0.80 -0.25
N ARG A 224 13.66 1.07 -0.95
CA ARG A 224 12.92 2.33 -0.92
C ARG A 224 11.43 2.00 -0.82
N PRO A 225 10.66 2.58 0.12
CA PRO A 225 9.20 2.50 0.08
C PRO A 225 8.69 2.96 -1.29
N SER A 226 7.66 2.32 -1.82
CA SER A 226 7.10 2.72 -3.11
C SER A 226 6.34 4.03 -2.98
N GLY A 227 6.69 4.98 -3.83
CA GLY A 227 6.15 6.33 -3.88
C GLY A 227 7.08 7.18 -4.72
N ASP A 228 6.53 8.03 -5.59
CA ASP A 228 7.32 9.12 -6.16
C ASP A 228 7.76 10.05 -5.01
N ASP A 229 8.72 10.94 -5.25
CA ASP A 229 9.16 11.98 -4.30
C ASP A 229 7.96 12.91 -3.96
N GLY A 230 7.05 12.46 -3.07
CA GLY A 230 5.76 13.04 -2.76
C GLY A 230 4.71 11.97 -2.40
N ILE A 231 3.92 12.21 -1.35
CA ILE A 231 3.01 11.22 -0.75
C ILE A 231 1.76 11.03 -1.62
N ARG A 232 1.95 10.28 -2.70
CA ARG A 232 0.96 9.40 -3.31
C ARG A 232 1.34 8.01 -2.82
N THR A 233 1.06 7.74 -1.55
CA THR A 233 1.55 6.55 -0.85
C THR A 233 0.99 5.30 -1.51
N ASP A 234 1.89 4.47 -2.04
CA ASP A 234 1.68 3.03 -2.16
C ASP A 234 2.25 2.44 -0.86
N LEU A 235 1.47 2.54 0.24
CA LEU A 235 1.95 2.14 1.58
C LEU A 235 2.38 0.67 1.64
N TYR A 236 1.88 -0.11 0.70
CA TYR A 236 2.08 -1.55 0.59
C TYR A 236 3.03 -1.92 -0.56
N GLY A 237 3.75 -0.95 -1.10
CA GLY A 237 4.81 -1.17 -2.07
C GLY A 237 6.22 -0.95 -1.52
N CYS A 238 7.19 -1.70 -2.04
CA CYS A 238 8.60 -1.54 -1.75
C CYS A 238 9.46 -1.85 -2.98
N TRP A 239 10.45 -1.00 -3.25
CA TRP A 239 11.49 -1.23 -4.24
C TRP A 239 12.75 -1.77 -3.57
N PHE A 240 13.13 -3.00 -3.87
CA PHE A 240 14.42 -3.58 -3.46
C PHE A 240 15.46 -3.32 -4.54
N SER A 241 16.62 -2.81 -4.14
CA SER A 241 17.71 -2.49 -5.07
C SER A 241 18.95 -3.34 -4.80
N ALA A 242 19.60 -3.79 -5.88
CA ALA A 242 20.91 -4.43 -5.82
C ALA A 242 22.04 -3.43 -5.46
N GLY A 243 21.79 -2.13 -5.66
CA GLY A 243 22.72 -1.05 -5.31
C GLY A 243 22.51 -0.49 -3.91
N PRO A 244 23.45 0.35 -3.43
CA PRO A 244 23.33 0.99 -2.12
C PRO A 244 22.09 1.89 -2.03
N PRO A 245 21.59 2.18 -0.81
CA PRO A 245 20.44 3.05 -0.64
C PRO A 245 20.62 4.41 -1.34
N GLY A 246 19.61 4.80 -2.14
CA GLY A 246 19.61 6.04 -2.91
C GLY A 246 20.11 5.92 -4.36
N ASP A 247 20.68 4.78 -4.77
CA ASP A 247 20.99 4.55 -6.17
C ASP A 247 19.70 4.30 -6.98
N LYS A 248 19.31 5.32 -7.76
CA LYS A 248 18.11 5.26 -8.62
C LYS A 248 18.35 4.48 -9.94
N LYS A 249 19.61 4.15 -10.27
CA LYS A 249 19.98 3.45 -11.52
C LYS A 249 20.26 1.97 -11.33
N ALA A 250 20.54 1.55 -10.10
CA ALA A 250 20.76 0.16 -9.79
C ALA A 250 19.52 -0.69 -10.11
N ASP A 251 19.77 -1.91 -10.56
CA ASP A 251 18.71 -2.87 -10.80
C ASP A 251 17.91 -3.16 -9.54
N GLY A 252 16.65 -3.51 -9.74
CA GLY A 252 15.78 -3.78 -8.62
C GLY A 252 14.44 -4.38 -8.98
N VAL A 253 13.70 -4.70 -7.93
CA VAL A 253 12.40 -5.35 -7.95
C VAL A 253 11.45 -4.54 -7.09
N GLN A 254 10.36 -4.06 -7.69
CA GLN A 254 9.19 -3.55 -6.99
C GLN A 254 8.34 -4.74 -6.53
N LEU A 255 8.00 -4.76 -5.24
CA LEU A 255 6.94 -5.56 -4.66
C LEU A 255 5.78 -4.63 -4.31
N THR A 256 4.56 -4.98 -4.69
CA THR A 256 3.33 -4.35 -4.18
C THR A 256 2.41 -5.41 -3.61
N LEU A 257 2.06 -5.28 -2.32
CA LEU A 257 1.04 -6.12 -1.68
C LEU A 257 -0.32 -5.48 -1.90
N ARG A 258 -1.22 -6.18 -2.60
CA ARG A 258 -2.54 -5.62 -2.90
C ARG A 258 -3.65 -6.67 -3.05
N PRO A 259 -4.91 -6.23 -2.88
CA PRO A 259 -6.08 -6.91 -3.44
C PRO A 259 -5.88 -7.19 -4.93
N LEU A 260 -6.05 -8.43 -5.37
CA LEU A 260 -5.99 -8.84 -6.77
C LEU A 260 -7.28 -9.51 -7.20
N ASP A 261 -7.74 -9.21 -8.41
CA ASP A 261 -8.74 -10.05 -9.09
C ASP A 261 -8.07 -11.37 -9.52
N PRO A 262 -8.62 -12.55 -9.20
CA PRO A 262 -8.03 -13.84 -9.58
C PRO A 262 -7.72 -13.98 -11.08
N HIS A 263 -8.43 -13.26 -11.95
CA HIS A 263 -8.24 -13.29 -13.40
C HIS A 263 -7.28 -12.20 -13.91
N GLU A 264 -6.83 -11.28 -13.05
CA GLU A 264 -5.92 -10.21 -13.43
C GLU A 264 -4.59 -10.71 -14.03
N PRO A 265 -3.95 -11.78 -13.52
CA PRO A 265 -2.72 -12.30 -14.10
C PRO A 265 -2.86 -12.68 -15.59
N ASP A 266 -4.06 -13.03 -16.07
CA ASP A 266 -4.29 -13.45 -17.45
C ASP A 266 -4.91 -12.32 -18.32
N SER A 267 -5.23 -11.18 -17.70
CA SER A 267 -5.96 -10.10 -18.36
C SER A 267 -5.01 -9.14 -19.07
N SER A 268 -5.26 -8.89 -20.36
CA SER A 268 -4.60 -7.84 -21.13
C SER A 268 -5.35 -6.51 -20.99
N SER A 269 -4.62 -5.40 -20.97
CA SER A 269 -5.19 -4.05 -20.89
C SER A 269 -5.03 -3.30 -22.23
N TYR A 270 -5.73 -2.18 -22.42
CA TYR A 270 -5.61 -1.41 -23.66
C TYR A 270 -4.16 -0.92 -23.87
N GLY A 271 -3.54 -1.34 -24.97
CA GLY A 271 -2.14 -1.02 -25.29
C GLY A 271 -1.10 -1.97 -24.68
N GLU A 272 -1.54 -2.99 -23.94
CA GLU A 272 -0.68 -4.03 -23.35
C GLU A 272 -1.10 -5.41 -23.85
N GLN A 273 -0.15 -6.16 -24.38
CA GLN A 273 -0.32 -7.59 -24.63
C GLN A 273 0.39 -8.37 -23.53
N ARG A 274 -0.36 -9.29 -22.92
CA ARG A 274 0.14 -10.12 -21.83
C ARG A 274 0.16 -11.58 -22.26
N HIS A 275 1.29 -12.24 -22.02
CA HIS A 275 1.40 -13.68 -22.10
C HIS A 275 1.76 -14.24 -20.74
N SER A 276 0.84 -15.00 -20.16
CA SER A 276 0.96 -15.52 -18.79
C SER A 276 1.11 -17.03 -18.77
N VAL A 277 2.00 -17.50 -17.90
CA VAL A 277 2.22 -18.92 -17.62
C VAL A 277 2.19 -19.14 -16.12
N VAL A 278 1.68 -20.29 -15.70
CA VAL A 278 1.74 -20.72 -14.32
C VAL A 278 2.98 -21.60 -14.14
N GLU A 279 3.83 -21.23 -13.18
CA GLU A 279 5.05 -21.94 -12.82
C GLU A 279 5.00 -22.38 -11.36
N GLN A 280 5.70 -23.47 -11.04
CA GLN A 280 5.88 -23.94 -9.67
C GLN A 280 7.35 -23.81 -9.28
N ARG A 281 7.65 -23.05 -8.22
CA ARG A 281 9.04 -22.83 -7.75
C ARG A 281 9.10 -22.89 -6.23
N ASP A 282 9.94 -23.76 -5.69
CA ASP A 282 10.08 -24.00 -4.25
C ASP A 282 8.75 -24.27 -3.51
N GLY A 283 7.80 -24.93 -4.19
CA GLY A 283 6.46 -25.21 -3.66
C GLY A 283 5.48 -24.04 -3.71
N VAL A 284 5.83 -22.95 -4.42
CA VAL A 284 4.99 -21.77 -4.60
C VAL A 284 4.51 -21.69 -6.05
N GLU A 285 3.21 -21.49 -6.23
CA GLU A 285 2.61 -21.18 -7.52
C GLU A 285 2.86 -19.71 -7.90
N LEU A 286 3.47 -19.50 -9.05
CA LEU A 286 3.78 -18.18 -9.60
C LEU A 286 3.02 -18.00 -10.91
N HIS A 287 2.26 -16.91 -11.06
CA HIS A 287 1.72 -16.50 -12.34
C HIS A 287 2.70 -15.51 -12.96
N VAL A 288 3.43 -15.95 -13.98
CA VAL A 288 4.50 -15.20 -14.62
C VAL A 288 3.98 -14.64 -15.93
N SER A 289 3.91 -13.32 -16.00
CA SER A 289 3.44 -12.57 -17.15
C SER A 289 4.61 -11.89 -17.86
N THR A 290 4.74 -12.14 -19.17
CA THR A 290 5.53 -11.27 -20.05
C THR A 290 4.60 -10.20 -20.61
N VAL A 291 4.84 -8.94 -20.26
CA VAL A 291 4.04 -7.79 -20.69
C VAL A 291 4.76 -7.07 -21.81
N THR A 292 4.10 -6.91 -22.95
CA THR A 292 4.60 -6.16 -24.11
C THR A 292 3.72 -4.94 -24.34
N ARG A 293 4.34 -3.76 -24.40
CA ARG A 293 3.68 -2.49 -24.75
C ARG A 293 4.17 -2.03 -26.11
N THR A 294 3.34 -1.24 -26.80
CA THR A 294 3.63 -0.77 -28.17
C THR A 294 4.96 -0.02 -28.30
N TYR A 295 5.45 0.64 -27.23
CA TYR A 295 6.65 1.47 -27.27
C TYR A 295 7.72 1.11 -26.23
N ASP A 296 7.48 0.12 -25.37
CA ASP A 296 8.42 -0.28 -24.32
C ASP A 296 9.02 -1.66 -24.60
N LYS A 297 10.19 -1.91 -24.02
CA LYS A 297 10.74 -3.27 -23.99
C LYS A 297 9.80 -4.18 -23.20
N PRO A 298 9.61 -5.44 -23.63
CA PRO A 298 8.88 -6.40 -22.82
C PRO A 298 9.49 -6.51 -21.42
N PHE A 299 8.65 -6.61 -20.41
CA PHE A 299 9.08 -6.78 -19.02
C PHE A 299 8.36 -7.96 -18.37
N CYS A 300 8.98 -8.49 -17.32
CA CYS A 300 8.46 -9.59 -16.53
C CYS A 300 7.68 -9.04 -15.32
N GLU A 301 6.48 -9.55 -15.13
CA GLU A 301 5.63 -9.29 -13.97
C GLU A 301 5.22 -10.63 -13.38
N VAL A 302 5.31 -10.78 -12.06
CA VAL A 302 5.02 -12.02 -11.35
C VAL A 302 3.97 -11.75 -10.29
N TYR A 303 2.94 -12.58 -10.28
CA TYR A 303 1.88 -12.54 -9.27
C TYR A 303 1.96 -13.78 -8.41
N VAL A 304 1.75 -13.59 -7.12
CA VAL A 304 1.61 -14.67 -6.16
C VAL A 304 0.44 -14.42 -5.23
N PHE A 305 -0.49 -15.36 -5.17
CA PHE A 305 -1.57 -15.31 -4.20
C PHE A 305 -1.04 -15.64 -2.80
N LEU A 306 -1.45 -14.85 -1.82
CA LEU A 306 -0.94 -14.87 -0.45
C LEU A 306 -1.98 -15.35 0.57
N GLY A 307 -3.18 -15.73 0.16
CA GLY A 307 -4.19 -16.10 1.13
C GLY A 307 -5.52 -16.40 0.48
N LYS A 308 -6.56 -16.34 1.30
CA LYS A 308 -7.92 -16.67 0.90
C LYS A 308 -8.63 -15.45 0.29
N ASP A 309 -9.55 -15.77 -0.59
CA ASP A 309 -10.57 -14.88 -1.12
C ASP A 309 -11.26 -14.09 0.00
N TYR A 310 -11.36 -12.77 -0.17
CA TYR A 310 -12.23 -11.92 0.62
C TYR A 310 -13.15 -11.13 -0.31
N PRO A 311 -14.48 -11.35 -0.22
CA PRO A 311 -15.44 -10.59 -1.02
C PRO A 311 -15.56 -9.15 -0.48
N PRO A 312 -15.97 -8.19 -1.32
CA PRO A 312 -16.30 -6.86 -0.84
C PRO A 312 -17.56 -6.91 0.03
N THR A 313 -17.75 -5.85 0.82
CA THR A 313 -18.99 -5.69 1.57
C THR A 313 -20.06 -5.08 0.67
N TYR A 314 -21.21 -5.73 0.59
CA TYR A 314 -22.34 -5.27 -0.22
C TYR A 314 -23.31 -4.43 0.60
N PHE A 315 -23.81 -3.34 0.00
CA PHE A 315 -24.84 -2.51 0.64
C PHE A 315 -26.25 -3.14 0.57
N ALA A 316 -26.44 -4.18 -0.24
CA ALA A 316 -27.70 -4.92 -0.34
C ALA A 316 -27.44 -6.44 -0.38
N PRO A 317 -28.27 -7.26 0.30
CA PRO A 317 -28.19 -8.72 0.17
C PRO A 317 -28.46 -9.16 -1.28
N GLY A 318 -27.76 -10.21 -1.74
CA GLY A 318 -28.00 -10.84 -3.04
C GLY A 318 -27.39 -10.14 -4.25
N THR A 319 -26.64 -9.05 -4.07
CA THR A 319 -25.89 -8.38 -5.16
C THR A 319 -24.48 -8.94 -5.34
N SER A 320 -24.13 -10.01 -4.63
CA SER A 320 -22.81 -10.64 -4.70
C SER A 320 -22.55 -11.22 -6.08
N ARG A 321 -21.40 -10.90 -6.66
CA ARG A 321 -20.93 -11.49 -7.93
C ARG A 321 -19.60 -12.19 -7.70
N PRO A 322 -19.38 -13.39 -8.28
CA PRO A 322 -18.09 -14.07 -8.20
C PRO A 322 -16.91 -13.19 -8.65
N ASP A 323 -17.11 -12.38 -9.70
CA ASP A 323 -16.09 -11.49 -10.29
C ASP A 323 -15.64 -10.35 -9.36
N ASP A 324 -16.38 -10.11 -8.27
CA ASP A 324 -16.04 -9.07 -7.31
C ASP A 324 -15.05 -9.57 -6.23
N VAL A 325 -14.81 -10.88 -6.17
CA VAL A 325 -13.90 -11.49 -5.20
C VAL A 325 -12.48 -10.98 -5.43
N ARG A 326 -11.78 -10.70 -4.33
CA ARG A 326 -10.38 -10.31 -4.34
C ARG A 326 -9.57 -11.24 -3.47
N VAL A 327 -8.31 -11.41 -3.81
CA VAL A 327 -7.36 -12.24 -3.07
C VAL A 327 -6.16 -11.38 -2.70
N PRO A 328 -5.60 -11.50 -1.47
CA PRO A 328 -4.35 -10.83 -1.16
C PRO A 328 -3.25 -11.38 -2.07
N ALA A 329 -2.50 -10.52 -2.74
CA ALA A 329 -1.44 -10.93 -3.64
C ALA A 329 -0.18 -10.07 -3.47
N ALA A 330 0.96 -10.66 -3.80
CA ALA A 330 2.19 -9.96 -4.09
C ALA A 330 2.29 -9.81 -5.62
N VAL A 331 2.45 -8.57 -6.09
CA VAL A 331 2.72 -8.26 -7.50
C VAL A 331 4.13 -7.73 -7.60
N LEU A 332 4.95 -8.37 -8.42
CA LEU A 332 6.37 -8.05 -8.55
C LEU A 332 6.74 -7.72 -9.99
N ARG A 333 7.52 -6.67 -10.16
CA ARG A 333 8.06 -6.23 -11.46
C ARG A 333 9.34 -5.44 -11.24
N GLY A 334 10.15 -5.22 -12.27
CA GLY A 334 11.37 -4.43 -12.10
C GLY A 334 12.30 -4.46 -13.30
N THR A 335 13.53 -3.98 -13.08
CA THR A 335 14.59 -4.01 -14.09
C THR A 335 15.50 -5.23 -13.96
N SER A 336 15.46 -5.91 -12.80
CA SER A 336 16.18 -7.17 -12.60
C SER A 336 15.70 -8.26 -13.58
N PRO A 337 16.57 -9.23 -13.92
CA PRO A 337 16.18 -10.44 -14.63
C PRO A 337 14.93 -11.11 -14.03
N CYS A 338 14.10 -11.72 -14.88
CA CYS A 338 12.84 -12.34 -14.45
C CYS A 338 13.05 -13.45 -13.41
N ASP A 339 14.19 -14.15 -13.44
CA ASP A 339 14.51 -15.17 -12.43
C ASP A 339 14.71 -14.60 -11.02
N ASP A 340 15.23 -13.37 -10.91
CA ASP A 340 15.37 -12.64 -9.65
C ASP A 340 14.00 -12.16 -9.16
N ILE A 341 13.16 -11.64 -10.06
CA ILE A 341 11.78 -11.25 -9.75
C ILE A 341 11.00 -12.45 -9.19
N LYS A 342 11.11 -13.62 -9.84
CA LYS A 342 10.52 -14.88 -9.35
C LYS A 342 11.09 -15.31 -7.99
N ALA A 343 12.39 -15.11 -7.74
CA ALA A 343 12.99 -15.44 -6.45
C ALA A 343 12.45 -14.54 -5.32
N VAL A 344 12.31 -13.23 -5.57
CA VAL A 344 11.66 -12.30 -4.64
C VAL A 344 10.19 -12.68 -4.43
N ALA A 345 9.49 -13.14 -5.48
CA ALA A 345 8.10 -13.57 -5.40
C ALA A 345 7.91 -14.78 -4.47
N VAL A 346 8.80 -15.77 -4.57
CA VAL A 346 8.84 -16.92 -3.66
C VAL A 346 9.08 -16.47 -2.22
N ALA A 347 10.02 -15.54 -2.00
CA ALA A 347 10.29 -15.00 -0.67
C ALA A 347 9.08 -14.25 -0.11
N ALA A 348 8.39 -13.44 -0.93
CA ALA A 348 7.18 -12.73 -0.55
C ALA A 348 6.07 -13.69 -0.12
N HIS A 349 5.84 -14.78 -0.85
CA HIS A 349 4.87 -15.80 -0.47
C HIS A 349 5.22 -16.47 0.86
N LYS A 350 6.48 -16.87 1.05
CA LYS A 350 6.92 -17.50 2.31
C LYS A 350 6.78 -16.57 3.52
N LYS A 351 6.90 -15.26 3.31
CA LYS A 351 6.84 -14.26 4.38
C LYS A 351 5.43 -13.76 4.69
N PHE A 352 4.64 -13.51 3.65
CA PHE A 352 3.34 -12.84 3.76
C PHE A 352 2.16 -13.77 3.49
N GLY A 353 2.41 -14.99 3.01
CA GLY A 353 1.40 -16.01 2.78
C GLY A 353 0.69 -16.41 4.07
N GLN A 354 -0.63 -16.39 4.05
CA GLN A 354 -1.52 -16.86 5.09
C GLN A 354 -1.73 -18.37 4.91
N SER A 355 -1.52 -19.14 5.98
CA SER A 355 -1.75 -20.59 6.02
C SER A 355 -3.23 -20.96 6.13
#